data_AF-A0A401G3F2-F1
#
_entry.id   AF-A0A401G3F2-F1
#
_cell.length_a   1.000
_cell.length_b   1.000
_cell.length_c   1.000
_cell.angle_alpha   90.00
_cell.angle_beta   90.00
_cell.angle_gamma   90.00
#
_symmetry.space_group_name_H-M   'P 1'
#
loop_
_entity.id
_entity.type
_entity.pdbx_description
1 polymer ?
#
loop_
_entity_poly.entity_id
_entity_poly.type
_entity_poly.pdbx_seq_one_letter_code
_entity_poly.pdbx_strand_id
1 'polypeptide(L)'
;MKLLHLVKKLIFHMGTGSLQGVFKEILYFNRIMVVIEKKISAQPRAEADNIRFIIATDSNYKEYQHKYNMENLSYYCERGARCLIAVRGDKCLGYQFWTRDNQFRDLKMLDLKLKENEAYLFDLFVFKELRGTSLPKIISAEAFNHLVSEGVNKIYGYYFSDNIKALWWHKFYLKCREINRVRIHRVFFLELVGRRLMLNI
;
A
#
# COMPACT_ATOMS: atom_id res chain seq x y z
N MET A 1 -2.56 -21.86 -5.04
CA MET A 1 -3.32 -21.10 -4.02
C MET A 1 -3.85 -19.74 -4.51
N LYS A 2 -3.10 -18.89 -5.24
CA LYS A 2 -3.63 -17.60 -5.78
C LYS A 2 -4.67 -17.71 -6.90
N LEU A 3 -4.66 -18.75 -7.73
CA LEU A 3 -5.71 -18.97 -8.74
C LEU A 3 -7.09 -19.12 -8.06
N LEU A 4 -7.13 -19.89 -6.98
CA LEU A 4 -8.33 -20.04 -6.15
C LEU A 4 -8.74 -18.72 -5.50
N HIS A 5 -7.78 -17.87 -5.09
CA HIS A 5 -8.04 -16.55 -4.53
C HIS A 5 -8.53 -15.54 -5.58
N LEU A 6 -7.96 -15.53 -6.79
CA LEU A 6 -8.43 -14.72 -7.92
C LEU A 6 -9.82 -15.16 -8.37
N VAL A 7 -10.08 -16.46 -8.45
CA VAL A 7 -11.39 -17.03 -8.76
C VAL A 7 -12.41 -16.70 -7.65
N LYS A 8 -12.03 -16.84 -6.37
CA LYS A 8 -12.90 -16.43 -5.24
C LYS A 8 -13.15 -14.93 -5.23
N LYS A 9 -12.15 -14.10 -5.54
CA LYS A 9 -12.29 -12.64 -5.65
C LYS A 9 -13.16 -12.24 -6.84
N LEU A 10 -13.07 -12.96 -7.96
CA LEU A 10 -13.97 -12.86 -9.12
C LEU A 10 -15.42 -13.17 -8.73
N ILE A 11 -15.64 -14.32 -8.08
CA ILE A 11 -16.97 -14.80 -7.66
C ILE A 11 -17.58 -13.84 -6.63
N PHE A 12 -16.79 -13.36 -5.68
CA PHE A 12 -17.22 -12.40 -4.66
C PHE A 12 -17.60 -11.03 -5.27
N HIS A 13 -16.82 -10.53 -6.24
CA HIS A 13 -17.11 -9.24 -6.88
C HIS A 13 -18.24 -9.32 -7.91
N MET A 14 -18.49 -10.48 -8.54
CA MET A 14 -19.67 -10.69 -9.39
C MET A 14 -21.00 -10.56 -8.61
N GLY A 15 -20.98 -10.72 -7.28
CA GLY A 15 -22.15 -10.51 -6.42
C GLY A 15 -22.42 -9.04 -6.03
N THR A 16 -21.45 -8.13 -6.17
CA THR A 16 -21.56 -6.76 -5.61
C THR A 16 -20.98 -5.62 -6.48
N GLY A 17 -20.46 -5.88 -7.68
CA GLY A 17 -19.89 -4.81 -8.53
C GLY A 17 -19.56 -5.19 -9.98
N SER A 18 -19.61 -4.18 -10.86
CA SER A 18 -19.44 -4.26 -12.32
C SER A 18 -18.21 -5.06 -12.78
N LEU A 19 -18.44 -6.04 -13.66
CA LEU A 19 -17.45 -6.86 -14.36
C LEU A 19 -16.28 -6.05 -14.97
N GLN A 20 -16.51 -4.80 -15.37
CA GLN A 20 -15.47 -3.93 -15.94
C GLN A 20 -14.32 -3.63 -14.96
N GLY A 21 -14.58 -3.57 -13.64
CA GLY A 21 -13.55 -3.33 -12.64
C GLY A 21 -12.58 -4.50 -12.51
N VAL A 22 -13.11 -5.72 -12.59
CA VAL A 22 -12.32 -6.95 -12.51
C VAL A 22 -11.47 -7.15 -13.77
N PHE A 23 -12.03 -6.88 -14.95
CA PHE A 23 -11.25 -6.92 -16.20
C PHE A 23 -10.09 -5.91 -16.21
N LYS A 24 -10.28 -4.70 -15.66
CA LYS A 24 -9.20 -3.70 -15.52
C LYS A 24 -8.09 -4.12 -14.54
N GLU A 25 -8.38 -5.00 -13.56
CA GLU A 25 -7.36 -5.55 -12.66
C GLU A 25 -6.53 -6.69 -13.29
N ILE A 26 -7.12 -7.41 -14.26
CA ILE A 26 -6.53 -8.58 -14.94
C ILE A 26 -5.78 -8.18 -16.22
N LEU A 27 -6.30 -7.18 -16.94
CA LEU A 27 -5.79 -6.69 -18.21
C LEU A 27 -5.68 -5.16 -18.15
N TYR A 28 -4.46 -4.65 -18.16
CA TYR A 28 -4.23 -3.22 -18.39
C TYR A 28 -3.02 -3.04 -19.29
N PHE A 29 -3.15 -2.17 -20.28
CA PHE A 29 -2.05 -1.82 -21.18
C PHE A 29 -1.71 -0.34 -20.96
N ASN A 30 -0.42 -0.01 -20.97
CA ASN A 30 0.07 1.37 -20.88
C ASN A 30 -0.36 2.15 -19.62
N ARG A 31 -0.57 1.50 -18.46
CA ARG A 31 -0.72 2.27 -17.22
C ARG A 31 0.64 2.86 -16.84
N ILE A 32 0.60 4.06 -16.28
CA ILE A 32 1.80 4.77 -15.84
C ILE A 32 1.80 4.81 -14.33
N MET A 33 2.81 4.19 -13.73
CA MET A 33 3.12 4.33 -12.31
C MET A 33 3.99 5.57 -12.15
N VAL A 34 3.52 6.52 -11.35
CA VAL A 34 4.26 7.73 -10.98
C VAL A 34 4.95 7.44 -9.67
N VAL A 35 6.27 7.29 -9.72
CA VAL A 35 7.12 7.01 -8.57
C VAL A 35 7.42 8.31 -7.85
N ILE A 36 7.26 8.28 -6.54
CA ILE A 36 7.41 9.44 -5.68
C ILE A 36 8.35 9.16 -4.53
N GLU A 37 8.95 10.23 -4.01
CA GLU A 37 9.69 10.23 -2.76
C GLU A 37 9.22 11.35 -1.83
N LYS A 38 9.50 11.20 -0.54
CA LYS A 38 9.30 12.24 0.46
C LYS A 38 10.32 12.10 1.58
N LYS A 39 10.95 13.20 1.97
CA LYS A 39 11.62 13.29 3.27
C LYS A 39 10.57 13.35 4.37
N ILE A 40 10.73 12.53 5.40
CA ILE A 40 9.83 12.47 6.55
C ILE A 40 10.55 12.94 7.81
N SER A 41 9.77 13.49 8.72
CA SER A 41 10.17 13.88 10.05
C SER A 41 9.03 13.52 10.99
N ALA A 42 9.31 13.45 12.29
CA ALA A 42 8.27 13.30 13.28
C ALA A 42 7.22 14.40 13.11
N GLN A 43 5.96 14.03 13.23
CA GLN A 43 4.80 14.92 13.18
C GLN A 43 4.12 14.93 14.54
N PRO A 44 3.51 16.07 14.93
CA PRO A 44 2.64 16.10 16.10
C PRO A 44 1.59 15.00 16.00
N ARG A 45 1.44 14.22 17.07
CA ARG A 45 0.35 13.24 17.13
C ARG A 45 -0.97 13.99 17.05
N ALA A 46 -1.80 13.62 16.09
CA ALA A 46 -3.15 14.13 16.03
C ALA A 46 -3.95 13.54 17.21
N GLU A 47 -4.78 14.37 17.83
CA GLU A 47 -5.81 13.87 18.75
C GLU A 47 -6.72 12.93 17.96
N ALA A 48 -6.68 11.66 18.31
CA ALA A 48 -7.40 10.60 17.65
C ALA A 48 -8.22 9.87 18.71
N ASP A 49 -9.38 10.44 19.03
CA ASP A 49 -10.26 9.91 20.08
C ASP A 49 -10.49 8.41 19.88
N ASN A 50 -10.01 7.65 20.87
CA ASN A 50 -10.17 6.21 20.99
C ASN A 50 -9.61 5.40 19.80
N ILE A 51 -8.65 5.94 19.04
CA ILE A 51 -7.94 5.19 18.00
C ILE A 51 -6.63 4.66 18.57
N ARG A 52 -6.43 3.34 18.48
CA ARG A 52 -5.16 2.68 18.78
C ARG A 52 -4.47 2.28 17.49
N PHE A 53 -3.14 2.32 17.49
CA PHE A 53 -2.31 1.92 16.37
C PHE A 53 -1.53 0.66 16.74
N ILE A 54 -1.59 -0.34 15.87
CA ILE A 54 -0.93 -1.64 16.06
C ILE A 54 0.06 -1.84 14.92
N ILE A 55 1.26 -2.31 15.23
CA ILE A 55 2.26 -2.68 14.23
C ILE A 55 2.23 -4.20 14.04
N ALA A 56 1.78 -4.62 12.86
CA ALA A 56 1.86 -6.00 12.42
C ALA A 56 3.14 -6.23 11.61
N THR A 57 3.78 -7.36 11.89
CA THR A 57 5.06 -7.84 11.34
C THR A 57 4.92 -9.32 10.99
N ASP A 58 5.95 -9.91 10.39
CA ASP A 58 6.05 -11.36 10.19
C ASP A 58 5.87 -12.19 11.47
N SER A 59 6.28 -11.65 12.63
CA SER A 59 6.21 -12.35 13.92
C SER A 59 4.82 -12.40 14.55
N ASN A 60 3.96 -11.41 14.29
CA ASN A 60 2.70 -11.22 15.04
C ASN A 60 1.44 -11.02 14.17
N TYR A 61 1.56 -11.00 12.83
CA TYR A 61 0.41 -10.71 11.95
C TYR A 61 -0.77 -11.67 12.15
N LYS A 62 -0.53 -12.92 12.54
CA LYS A 62 -1.57 -13.94 12.71
C LYS A 62 -2.61 -13.56 13.76
N GLU A 63 -2.20 -12.82 14.80
CA GLU A 63 -3.10 -12.30 15.84
C GLU A 63 -4.14 -11.34 15.27
N TYR A 64 -3.75 -10.56 14.26
CA TYR A 64 -4.54 -9.45 13.73
C TYR A 64 -5.30 -9.83 12.45
N GLN A 65 -4.78 -10.79 11.68
CA GLN A 65 -5.37 -11.22 10.42
C GLN A 65 -6.83 -11.66 10.60
N HIS A 66 -7.10 -12.57 11.52
CA HIS A 66 -8.45 -13.07 11.78
C HIS A 66 -9.29 -12.06 12.54
N LYS A 67 -8.68 -11.37 13.52
CA LYS A 67 -9.38 -10.38 14.35
C LYS A 67 -9.98 -9.23 13.53
N TYR A 68 -9.26 -8.78 12.50
CA TYR A 68 -9.65 -7.61 11.70
C TYR A 68 -10.02 -7.94 10.25
N ASN A 69 -10.12 -9.23 9.91
CA ASN A 69 -10.45 -9.71 8.57
C ASN A 69 -9.52 -9.14 7.46
N MET A 70 -8.21 -9.14 7.72
CA MET A 70 -7.19 -8.58 6.84
C MET A 70 -6.42 -9.67 6.09
N GLU A 71 -7.03 -10.26 5.08
CA GLU A 71 -6.45 -11.39 4.33
C GLU A 71 -5.09 -11.06 3.67
N ASN A 72 -4.90 -9.82 3.24
CA ASN A 72 -3.64 -9.33 2.65
C ASN A 72 -2.49 -9.20 3.65
N LEU A 73 -2.76 -9.22 4.96
CA LEU A 73 -1.75 -9.02 5.99
C LEU A 73 -0.69 -10.12 5.96
N SER A 74 -1.10 -11.38 5.92
CA SER A 74 -0.19 -12.53 5.78
C SER A 74 0.66 -12.43 4.52
N TYR A 75 0.02 -12.14 3.38
CA TYR A 75 0.68 -12.08 2.08
C TYR A 75 1.86 -11.10 2.08
N TYR A 76 1.70 -9.92 2.68
CA TYR A 76 2.74 -8.91 2.71
C TYR A 76 3.73 -9.11 3.86
N CYS A 77 3.27 -9.42 5.07
CA CYS A 77 4.15 -9.56 6.23
C CYS A 77 5.15 -10.72 6.08
N GLU A 78 4.72 -11.85 5.51
CA GLU A 78 5.61 -12.99 5.19
C GLU A 78 6.70 -12.64 4.15
N ARG A 79 6.58 -11.50 3.47
CA ARG A 79 7.51 -11.03 2.42
C ARG A 79 8.30 -9.80 2.88
N GLY A 80 8.49 -9.65 4.18
CA GLY A 80 9.30 -8.56 4.73
C GLY A 80 8.58 -7.21 4.78
N ALA A 81 7.24 -7.19 4.66
CA ALA A 81 6.46 -5.98 4.90
C ALA A 81 6.04 -5.87 6.37
N ARG A 82 5.72 -4.65 6.77
CA ARG A 82 5.07 -4.33 8.04
C ARG A 82 3.82 -3.50 7.76
N CYS A 83 2.90 -3.50 8.70
CA CYS A 83 1.62 -2.84 8.56
C CYS A 83 1.27 -2.09 9.84
N LEU A 84 0.85 -0.84 9.71
CA LEU A 84 0.26 -0.06 10.78
C LEU A 84 -1.24 -0.14 10.62
N ILE A 85 -1.92 -0.68 11.62
CA ILE A 85 -3.36 -0.90 11.65
C ILE A 85 -3.96 0.11 12.62
N ALA A 86 -4.92 0.92 12.16
CA ALA A 86 -5.68 1.82 13.00
C ALA A 86 -6.98 1.13 13.45
N VAL A 87 -7.20 1.05 14.76
CA VAL A 87 -8.34 0.33 15.34
C VAL A 87 -9.08 1.19 16.35
N ARG A 88 -10.41 1.03 16.42
CA ARG A 88 -11.27 1.61 17.47
C ARG A 88 -12.11 0.49 18.06
N GLY A 89 -11.89 0.18 19.34
CA GLY A 89 -12.38 -1.05 19.94
C GLY A 89 -11.85 -2.27 19.20
N ASP A 90 -12.76 -3.09 18.67
CA ASP A 90 -12.47 -4.26 17.84
C ASP A 90 -12.66 -4.02 16.33
N LYS A 91 -12.88 -2.78 15.90
CA LYS A 91 -13.03 -2.43 14.48
C LYS A 91 -11.73 -1.90 13.91
N CYS A 92 -11.29 -2.47 12.80
CA CYS A 92 -10.25 -1.86 11.95
C CYS A 92 -10.86 -0.68 11.18
N LEU A 93 -10.15 0.45 11.17
CA LEU A 93 -10.57 1.69 10.50
C LEU A 93 -9.78 1.92 9.20
N GLY A 94 -8.59 1.36 9.11
CA GLY A 94 -7.68 1.50 7.98
C GLY A 94 -6.28 1.05 8.33
N TYR A 95 -5.41 1.05 7.33
CA TYR A 95 -4.04 0.59 7.48
C TYR A 95 -3.08 1.23 6.47
N GLN A 96 -1.79 1.14 6.75
CA GLN A 96 -0.70 1.52 5.86
C GLN A 96 0.38 0.45 5.90
N PHE A 97 0.75 -0.10 4.75
CA PHE A 97 1.89 -1.00 4.63
C PHE A 97 3.18 -0.26 4.29
N TRP A 98 4.30 -0.82 4.71
CA TRP A 98 5.62 -0.47 4.22
C TRP A 98 6.56 -1.67 4.22
N THR A 99 7.71 -1.51 3.57
CA THR A 99 8.84 -2.45 3.65
C THR A 99 10.15 -1.68 3.63
N ARG A 100 11.19 -2.32 4.17
CA ARG A 100 12.60 -1.92 4.04
C ARG A 100 13.42 -3.00 3.32
N ASP A 101 12.76 -4.07 2.87
CA ASP A 101 13.40 -5.18 2.17
C ASP A 101 13.55 -4.87 0.68
N ASN A 102 14.80 -4.74 0.22
CA ASN A 102 15.13 -4.52 -1.19
C ASN A 102 14.71 -5.67 -2.13
N GLN A 103 14.34 -6.84 -1.58
CA GLN A 103 13.80 -7.94 -2.37
C GLN A 103 12.31 -7.81 -2.66
N PHE A 104 11.62 -6.83 -2.04
CA PHE A 104 10.21 -6.61 -2.25
C PHE A 104 9.90 -6.32 -3.72
N ARG A 105 8.86 -6.97 -4.24
CA ARG A 105 8.57 -7.00 -5.68
C ARG A 105 8.39 -5.61 -6.28
N ASP A 106 7.68 -4.73 -5.58
CA ASP A 106 7.39 -3.39 -6.09
C ASP A 106 8.67 -2.57 -6.26
N LEU A 107 9.69 -2.78 -5.42
CA LEU A 107 11.00 -2.14 -5.59
C LEU A 107 11.71 -2.64 -6.84
N LYS A 108 11.68 -3.96 -7.09
CA LYS A 108 12.24 -4.55 -8.33
C LYS A 108 11.54 -4.03 -9.58
N MET A 109 10.21 -3.91 -9.51
CA MET A 109 9.39 -3.35 -10.58
C MET A 109 9.76 -1.89 -10.88
N LEU A 110 10.01 -1.11 -9.86
CA LEU A 110 10.33 0.32 -10.00
C LEU A 110 11.81 0.61 -10.22
N ASP A 111 12.66 -0.42 -10.25
CA ASP A 111 14.13 -0.30 -10.28
C ASP A 111 14.65 0.57 -9.11
N LEU A 112 14.01 0.45 -7.94
CA LEU A 112 14.37 1.19 -6.73
C LEU A 112 15.20 0.32 -5.79
N LYS A 113 16.24 0.92 -5.21
CA LYS A 113 17.05 0.32 -4.14
C LYS A 113 17.06 1.25 -2.94
N LEU A 114 16.45 0.81 -1.85
CA LEU A 114 16.39 1.51 -0.57
C LEU A 114 17.75 1.48 0.12
N LYS A 115 18.16 2.62 0.67
CA LYS A 115 19.24 2.73 1.65
C LYS A 115 18.73 2.35 3.04
N GLU A 116 19.65 2.23 3.99
CA GLU A 116 19.36 1.85 5.38
C GLU A 116 18.30 2.75 6.04
N ASN A 117 18.36 4.06 5.81
CA ASN A 117 17.43 5.05 6.38
C ASN A 117 16.20 5.34 5.50
N GLU A 118 15.86 4.43 4.59
CA GLU A 118 14.77 4.59 3.63
C GLU A 118 13.73 3.46 3.76
N ALA A 119 12.48 3.78 3.44
CA ALA A 119 11.39 2.81 3.40
C ALA A 119 10.52 3.00 2.16
N TYR A 120 9.80 1.95 1.77
CA TYR A 120 8.83 2.01 0.68
C TYR A 120 7.42 1.76 1.22
N LEU A 121 6.52 2.72 1.01
CA LEU A 121 5.12 2.66 1.45
C LEU A 121 4.22 2.27 0.29
N PHE A 122 3.23 1.44 0.61
CA PHE A 122 2.23 0.98 -0.34
C PHE A 122 0.93 0.64 0.37
N ASP A 123 -0.15 0.53 -0.41
CA ASP A 123 -1.48 0.10 0.05
C ASP A 123 -1.99 0.86 1.29
N LEU A 124 -2.02 2.20 1.22
CA LEU A 124 -2.79 3.01 2.16
C LEU A 124 -4.27 2.76 1.93
N PHE A 125 -4.95 2.22 2.93
CA PHE A 125 -6.37 1.90 2.84
C PHE A 125 -7.16 2.47 4.01
N VAL A 126 -8.33 3.00 3.68
CA VAL A 126 -9.36 3.41 4.65
C VAL A 126 -10.73 2.95 4.11
N PHE A 127 -11.57 2.44 5.01
CA PHE A 127 -12.94 2.01 4.70
C PHE A 127 -13.75 3.16 4.08
N LYS A 128 -14.67 2.84 3.17
CA LYS A 128 -15.34 3.82 2.29
C LYS A 128 -16.05 4.91 3.10
N GLU A 129 -16.63 4.53 4.22
CA GLU A 129 -17.41 5.37 5.15
C GLU A 129 -16.52 6.39 5.87
N LEU A 130 -15.21 6.13 5.95
CA LEU A 130 -14.22 6.97 6.63
C LEU A 130 -13.34 7.75 5.65
N ARG A 131 -13.57 7.63 4.34
CA ARG A 131 -12.86 8.41 3.32
C ARG A 131 -13.34 9.86 3.33
N GLY A 132 -12.41 10.79 3.08
CA GLY A 132 -12.69 12.24 3.16
C GLY A 132 -12.65 12.80 4.58
N THR A 133 -12.44 11.95 5.60
CA THR A 133 -12.16 12.38 6.99
C THR A 133 -10.66 12.66 7.17
N SER A 134 -10.27 13.06 8.38
CA SER A 134 -8.86 13.20 8.76
C SER A 134 -8.13 11.86 8.92
N LEU A 135 -8.83 10.72 8.95
CA LEU A 135 -8.24 9.42 9.28
C LEU A 135 -7.05 9.01 8.38
N PRO A 136 -7.08 9.15 7.04
CA PRO A 136 -5.91 8.85 6.21
C PRO A 136 -4.66 9.67 6.59
N LYS A 137 -4.85 10.93 7.03
CA LYS A 137 -3.76 11.77 7.54
C LYS A 137 -3.18 11.17 8.80
N ILE A 138 -4.05 10.85 9.76
CA ILE A 138 -3.65 10.34 11.07
C ILE A 138 -2.86 9.03 10.89
N ILE A 139 -3.37 8.11 10.07
CA ILE A 139 -2.67 6.85 9.73
C ILE A 139 -1.30 7.13 9.11
N SER A 140 -1.22 8.05 8.15
CA SER A 140 0.05 8.38 7.49
C SER A 140 1.04 9.04 8.47
N ALA A 141 0.56 9.94 9.32
CA ALA A 141 1.39 10.61 10.32
C ALA A 141 1.93 9.62 11.36
N GLU A 142 1.10 8.69 11.86
CA GLU A 142 1.56 7.65 12.77
C GLU A 142 2.53 6.67 12.09
N ALA A 143 2.30 6.32 10.83
CA ALA A 143 3.26 5.51 10.07
C ALA A 143 4.60 6.24 9.91
N PHE A 144 4.60 7.54 9.64
CA PHE A 144 5.82 8.34 9.56
C PHE A 144 6.51 8.46 10.92
N ASN A 145 5.76 8.67 12.00
CA ASN A 145 6.30 8.74 13.36
C ASN A 145 6.98 7.43 13.75
N HIS A 146 6.33 6.31 13.46
CA HIS A 146 6.93 4.99 13.68
C HIS A 146 8.21 4.82 12.85
N LEU A 147 8.18 5.09 11.55
CA LEU A 147 9.35 4.99 10.68
C LEU A 147 10.51 5.89 11.14
N VAL A 148 10.23 7.12 11.54
CA VAL A 148 11.24 8.05 12.09
C VAL A 148 11.84 7.51 13.38
N SER A 149 11.04 6.89 14.25
CA SER A 149 11.54 6.21 15.46
C SER A 149 12.46 5.03 15.15
N GLU A 150 12.37 4.45 13.94
CA GLU A 150 13.25 3.39 13.44
C GLU A 150 14.45 3.92 12.61
N GLY A 151 14.69 5.24 12.65
CA GLY A 151 15.79 5.90 11.95
C GLY A 151 15.55 6.17 10.46
N VAL A 152 14.32 5.99 9.96
CA VAL A 152 13.97 6.28 8.56
C VAL A 152 13.71 7.78 8.39
N ASN A 153 14.32 8.39 7.38
CA ASN A 153 14.17 9.82 7.08
C ASN A 153 13.63 10.10 5.66
N LYS A 154 13.46 9.06 4.84
CA LYS A 154 12.90 9.18 3.51
C LYS A 154 12.03 7.98 3.17
N ILE A 155 10.93 8.26 2.49
CA ILE A 155 10.02 7.25 1.98
C ILE A 155 9.91 7.32 0.46
N TYR A 156 9.61 6.17 -0.13
CA TYR A 156 9.22 6.01 -1.52
C TYR A 156 7.80 5.46 -1.61
N GLY A 157 7.18 5.64 -2.77
CA GLY A 157 5.88 5.07 -3.11
C GLY A 157 5.60 5.20 -4.60
N TYR A 158 4.45 4.72 -5.04
CA TYR A 158 3.91 5.09 -6.35
C TYR A 158 2.40 5.23 -6.29
N TYR A 159 1.86 5.94 -7.27
CA TYR A 159 0.45 5.90 -7.61
C TYR A 159 0.31 5.77 -9.11
N PHE A 160 -0.84 5.28 -9.59
CA PHE A 160 -1.11 5.26 -11.02
C PHE A 160 -1.61 6.62 -11.50
N SER A 161 -1.14 7.07 -12.67
CA SER A 161 -1.44 8.40 -13.21
C SER A 161 -2.93 8.65 -13.48
N ASP A 162 -3.71 7.59 -13.68
CA ASP A 162 -5.16 7.63 -13.86
C ASP A 162 -5.94 7.72 -12.54
N ASN A 163 -5.27 7.59 -11.39
CA ASN A 163 -5.87 7.75 -10.08
C ASN A 163 -5.72 9.21 -9.60
N ILE A 164 -6.62 10.07 -10.08
CA ILE A 164 -6.64 11.51 -9.76
C ILE A 164 -6.66 11.77 -8.24
N LYS A 165 -7.39 10.95 -7.47
CA LYS A 165 -7.47 11.09 -6.00
C LYS A 165 -6.11 10.83 -5.34
N ALA A 166 -5.40 9.79 -5.78
CA ALA A 166 -4.05 9.51 -5.30
C ALA A 166 -3.06 10.61 -5.72
N LEU A 167 -3.19 11.14 -6.95
CA LEU A 167 -2.38 12.28 -7.38
C LEU A 167 -2.57 13.48 -6.44
N TRP A 168 -3.81 13.82 -6.09
CA TRP A 168 -4.08 14.91 -5.17
C TRP A 168 -3.50 14.67 -3.78
N TRP A 169 -3.70 13.47 -3.25
CA TRP A 169 -3.15 13.05 -1.96
C TRP A 169 -1.61 13.13 -1.93
N HIS A 170 -0.92 12.53 -2.89
CA HIS A 170 0.53 12.49 -2.86
C HIS A 170 1.16 13.85 -3.17
N LYS A 171 0.63 14.60 -4.15
CA LYS A 171 1.22 15.86 -4.59
C LYS A 171 0.88 17.03 -3.66
N PHE A 172 -0.39 17.24 -3.34
CA PHE A 172 -0.81 18.42 -2.58
C PHE A 172 -0.76 18.18 -1.08
N TYR A 173 -1.19 17.00 -0.64
CA TYR A 173 -1.31 16.72 0.78
C TYR A 173 0.02 16.31 1.40
N LEU A 174 0.61 15.22 0.87
CA LEU A 174 1.88 14.71 1.38
C LEU A 174 3.08 15.50 0.87
N LYS A 175 2.90 16.35 -0.15
CA LYS A 175 3.99 17.14 -0.78
C LYS A 175 5.14 16.24 -1.24
N CYS A 176 4.81 15.08 -1.80
CA CYS A 176 5.81 14.18 -2.36
C CYS A 176 6.37 14.74 -3.67
N ARG A 177 7.64 14.42 -3.94
CA ARG A 177 8.33 14.76 -5.18
C ARG A 177 8.24 13.58 -6.15
N GLU A 178 7.84 13.84 -7.39
CA GLU A 178 7.90 12.85 -8.46
C GLU A 178 9.37 12.64 -8.87
N ILE A 179 9.79 11.37 -9.02
CA ILE A 179 11.17 11.03 -9.40
C ILE A 179 11.26 10.18 -10.66
N ASN A 180 10.22 9.42 -11.00
CA ASN A 180 10.22 8.56 -12.19
C ASN A 180 8.79 8.25 -12.64
N ARG A 181 8.63 7.87 -13.91
CA ARG A 181 7.40 7.32 -14.48
C ARG A 181 7.69 5.98 -15.13
N VAL A 182 7.03 4.94 -14.65
CA VAL A 182 7.21 3.57 -15.15
C VAL A 182 5.96 3.13 -15.89
N ARG A 183 6.11 2.76 -17.15
CA ARG A 183 5.01 2.20 -17.95
C ARG A 183 4.89 0.70 -17.64
N ILE A 184 3.67 0.27 -17.33
CA ILE A 184 3.37 -1.12 -17.02
C ILE A 184 2.19 -1.62 -17.86
N HIS A 185 2.33 -2.86 -18.30
CA HIS A 185 1.30 -3.65 -18.96
C HIS A 185 1.09 -4.91 -18.14
N ARG A 186 -0.15 -5.31 -17.90
CA ARG A 186 -0.48 -6.61 -17.31
C ARG A 186 -1.40 -7.36 -18.25
N VAL A 187 -1.00 -8.61 -18.52
CA VAL A 187 -1.79 -9.61 -19.24
C VAL A 187 -1.83 -10.84 -18.34
N PHE A 188 -2.93 -11.01 -17.61
CA PHE A 188 -3.08 -12.06 -16.59
C PHE A 188 -1.95 -12.02 -15.53
N PHE A 189 -1.11 -13.04 -15.47
CA PHE A 189 0.03 -13.16 -14.54
C PHE A 189 1.33 -12.59 -15.09
N LEU A 190 1.33 -12.09 -16.32
CA LEU A 190 2.51 -11.49 -16.93
C LEU A 190 2.42 -9.98 -16.80
N GLU A 191 3.46 -9.39 -16.23
CA GLU A 191 3.63 -7.94 -16.21
C GLU A 191 4.84 -7.55 -17.05
N LEU A 192 4.64 -6.66 -18.02
CA LEU A 192 5.71 -6.02 -18.75
C LEU A 192 5.92 -4.63 -18.18
N VAL A 193 7.10 -4.40 -17.61
CA VAL A 193 7.48 -3.14 -16.96
C VAL A 193 8.60 -2.51 -17.77
N GLY A 194 8.30 -1.43 -18.50
CA GLY A 194 9.20 -0.91 -19.53
C GLY A 194 9.50 -1.98 -20.60
N ARG A 195 10.73 -2.52 -20.62
CA ARG A 195 11.16 -3.63 -21.50
C ARG A 195 11.39 -4.95 -20.75
N ARG A 196 11.15 -5.02 -19.43
CA ARG A 196 11.38 -6.22 -18.61
C ARG A 196 10.07 -7.00 -18.42
N LEU A 197 10.10 -8.31 -18.69
CA LEU A 197 9.00 -9.22 -18.39
C LEU A 197 9.13 -9.74 -16.95
N MET A 198 8.06 -9.66 -16.18
CA MET A 198 7.99 -10.12 -14.79
C MET A 198 6.82 -11.08 -14.61
N LEU A 199 7.06 -12.18 -13.89
CA LEU A 199 6.05 -13.15 -13.49
C LEU A 199 5.39 -12.70 -12.18
N ASN A 200 4.08 -12.50 -12.22
CA ASN A 200 3.23 -12.19 -11.07
C ASN A 200 2.68 -13.50 -10.45
N ILE A 201 3.58 -14.28 -9.83
CA ILE A 201 3.24 -15.53 -9.12
C ILE A 201 3.11 -15.28 -7.62
#